data_AF-A0A9Q1KHV1-F1
#
_entry.id   AF-A0A9Q1KHV1-F1
#
_cell.length_a   1.000
_cell.length_b   1.000
_cell.length_c   1.000
_cell.angle_alpha   90.00
_cell.angle_beta   90.00
_cell.angle_gamma   90.00
#
_symmetry.space_group_name_H-M   'P 1'
#
loop_
_entity.id
_entity.type
_entity.pdbx_description
1 polymer ?
#
loop_
_entity_poly.entity_id
_entity_poly.type
_entity_poly.pdbx_seq_one_letter_code
_entity_poly.pdbx_strand_id
1 'polypeptide(L)'
;MYVTRGLSLYRKDPSSLSIRPPDYAPNTGVLVITDEETEEQDSYCWGMCEYKRIKTLPFPQNKILKIVHPSEYQKPSVTKVWFLPVVGEPLSAHRYCIIRAKGQYKGKACTSSKRADMLACCCAEYVNDLKPRPLDYRDIYQQFEIRRYHGGGFYAKSVAYDGIPPKFLRKKGWEVRASRWIRGQIKDALGLDETVQASLPPPPTFPLPPQNQHAAKSLFYEITLEQYWEEIFSKENEGGGEGDAIVVDTMVKTEEALIYGMEPIIEVNPVLGFLCFIASNDGGGGLDASSTNANLGRRVRLGLSLVVFEAMRGIQIERGWMENQEVDVRVERIEEVRSRRRGNNGEWRRFGCYVLVESFLVRRMDGVLILRYNFRHAHKIQCKWD
;
A
#
# COMPACT_ATOMS: atom_id res chain seq x y z
N MET A 1 2.80 5.89 -7.72
CA MET A 1 3.87 4.98 -7.29
C MET A 1 4.91 5.75 -6.49
N TYR A 2 5.49 5.20 -5.42
CA TYR A 2 6.60 5.85 -4.72
C TYR A 2 7.91 5.09 -4.94
N VAL A 3 8.99 5.84 -5.15
CA VAL A 3 10.36 5.35 -5.23
C VAL A 3 11.09 5.78 -3.97
N THR A 4 11.85 4.89 -3.29
CA THR A 4 12.61 5.30 -2.10
C THR A 4 14.06 5.65 -2.46
N ARG A 5 14.60 6.68 -1.80
CA ARG A 5 15.98 7.14 -1.95
C ARG A 5 16.57 7.52 -0.59
N GLY A 6 17.84 7.19 -0.37
CA GLY A 6 18.58 7.57 0.82
C GLY A 6 18.68 9.09 0.99
N LEU A 7 18.54 9.56 2.22
CA LEU A 7 18.68 10.98 2.56
C LEU A 7 20.11 11.48 2.33
N SER A 8 21.12 10.60 2.39
CA SER A 8 22.53 10.97 2.17
C SER A 8 22.76 11.48 0.74
N LEU A 9 22.06 10.91 -0.26
CA LEU A 9 22.15 11.31 -1.67
C LEU A 9 21.83 12.79 -1.84
N TYR A 10 20.72 13.24 -1.27
CA TYR A 10 20.29 14.63 -1.35
C TYR A 10 21.15 15.59 -0.52
N ARG A 11 21.86 15.09 0.50
CA ARG A 11 22.82 15.89 1.26
C ARG A 11 24.11 16.10 0.47
N LYS A 12 24.57 15.07 -0.24
CA LYS A 12 25.77 15.12 -1.10
C LYS A 12 25.53 15.95 -2.36
N ASP A 13 24.36 15.79 -2.96
CA ASP A 13 23.95 16.54 -4.13
C ASP A 13 22.57 17.19 -3.92
N PRO A 14 22.51 18.42 -3.39
CA PRO A 14 21.27 19.15 -3.20
C PRO A 14 20.53 19.47 -4.51
N SER A 15 21.22 19.48 -5.66
CA SER A 15 20.60 19.79 -6.95
C SER A 15 19.58 18.72 -7.36
N SER A 16 19.82 17.48 -6.94
CA SER A 16 18.94 16.33 -7.16
C SER A 16 17.55 16.47 -6.54
N LEU A 17 17.36 17.35 -5.54
CA LEU A 17 16.05 17.68 -4.97
C LEU A 17 15.11 18.39 -5.96
N SER A 18 15.67 19.01 -7.00
CA SER A 18 14.93 19.77 -8.01
C SER A 18 14.48 18.93 -9.19
N ILE A 19 14.95 17.67 -9.27
CA ILE A 19 14.58 16.76 -10.35
C ILE A 19 13.10 16.40 -10.20
N ARG A 20 12.33 16.67 -11.26
CA ARG A 20 10.93 16.26 -11.33
C ARG A 20 10.81 14.81 -11.78
N PRO A 21 9.78 14.09 -11.30
CA PRO A 21 9.35 12.87 -11.96
C PRO A 21 9.01 13.18 -13.43
N PRO A 22 9.30 12.27 -14.37
CA PRO A 22 9.07 12.51 -15.79
C PRO A 22 7.58 12.52 -16.14
N ASP A 23 7.23 13.27 -17.19
CA ASP A 23 5.85 13.64 -17.54
C ASP A 23 4.94 12.45 -17.88
N TYR A 24 5.50 11.33 -18.34
CA TYR A 24 4.76 10.10 -18.65
C TYR A 24 4.43 9.25 -17.40
N ALA A 25 4.94 9.62 -16.22
CA ALA A 25 4.67 8.95 -14.95
C ALA A 25 4.17 9.93 -13.86
N PRO A 26 3.07 10.68 -14.11
CA PRO A 26 2.64 11.84 -13.30
C PRO A 26 2.26 11.50 -11.85
N ASN A 27 1.89 10.24 -11.58
CA ASN A 27 1.55 9.76 -10.24
C ASN A 27 2.75 9.19 -9.48
N THR A 28 3.98 9.48 -9.92
CA THR A 28 5.21 9.01 -9.27
C THR A 28 5.72 10.02 -8.25
N GLY A 29 6.06 9.55 -7.05
CA GLY A 29 6.64 10.36 -5.98
C GLY A 29 7.93 9.73 -5.46
N VAL A 30 8.71 10.52 -4.73
CA VAL A 30 9.95 10.03 -4.10
C VAL A 30 9.78 10.07 -2.59
N LEU A 31 10.03 8.94 -1.93
CA LEU A 31 10.14 8.82 -0.49
C LEU A 31 11.61 8.89 -0.09
N VAL A 32 11.92 9.71 0.89
CA VAL A 32 13.27 9.88 1.40
C VAL A 32 13.40 9.04 2.66
N ILE A 33 14.41 8.17 2.73
CA ILE A 33 14.63 7.33 3.90
C ILE A 33 15.92 7.74 4.61
N THR A 34 15.94 7.63 5.94
CA THR A 34 17.21 7.74 6.67
C THR A 34 18.02 6.47 6.39
N ASP A 35 19.15 6.60 5.71
CA ASP A 35 20.12 5.52 5.46
C ASP A 35 21.20 5.47 6.55
N GLU A 36 22.00 4.41 6.57
CA GLU A 36 23.05 4.18 7.57
C GLU A 36 24.03 5.36 7.63
N GLU A 37 24.43 5.89 6.47
CA GLU A 37 25.32 7.05 6.39
C GLU A 37 24.72 8.31 7.04
N THR A 38 23.46 8.62 6.76
CA THR A 38 22.79 9.78 7.40
C THR A 38 22.61 9.56 8.90
N GLU A 39 22.41 8.32 9.32
CA GLU A 39 22.27 8.02 10.73
C GLU A 39 23.56 8.14 11.53
N GLU A 40 24.68 7.73 10.94
CA GLU A 40 26.03 7.94 11.45
C GLU A 40 26.35 9.44 11.54
N GLN A 41 26.10 10.20 10.46
CA GLN A 41 26.28 11.65 10.43
C GLN A 41 25.44 12.38 11.49
N ASP A 42 24.18 11.93 11.68
CA ASP A 42 23.27 12.53 12.66
C ASP A 42 23.48 11.96 14.08
N SER A 43 24.43 11.03 14.28
CA SER A 43 24.77 10.42 15.57
C SER A 43 26.01 11.08 16.19
N TYR A 44 25.86 12.31 16.67
CA TYR A 44 26.93 13.03 17.36
C TYR A 44 27.30 12.46 18.76
N CYS A 45 26.56 11.45 19.25
CA CYS A 45 26.67 10.95 20.63
C CYS A 45 26.80 9.41 20.73
N TRP A 46 27.39 8.72 19.75
CA TRP A 46 27.52 7.24 19.79
C TRP A 46 26.18 6.52 20.10
N GLY A 47 25.06 7.02 19.55
CA GLY A 47 23.73 6.45 19.77
C GLY A 47 23.02 6.81 21.09
N MET A 48 23.63 7.60 21.98
CA MET A 48 23.08 7.91 23.32
C MET A 48 22.07 9.07 23.37
N CYS A 49 21.99 9.91 22.33
CA CYS A 49 21.11 11.07 22.31
C CYS A 49 19.66 10.69 21.89
N GLU A 50 18.73 10.69 22.85
CA GLU A 50 17.35 10.19 22.69
C GLU A 50 16.43 11.03 21.77
N TYR A 51 16.88 12.19 21.29
CA TYR A 51 16.05 13.14 20.53
C TYR A 51 16.81 13.76 19.34
N LYS A 52 16.83 13.08 18.19
CA LYS A 52 17.37 13.67 16.94
C LYS A 52 16.41 14.77 16.43
N ARG A 53 16.79 16.04 16.65
CA ARG A 53 16.08 17.22 16.11
C ARG A 53 16.43 17.37 14.63
N ILE A 54 15.43 17.31 13.77
CA ILE A 54 15.61 17.51 12.33
C ILE A 54 15.58 19.02 12.06
N LYS A 55 16.65 19.54 11.46
CA LYS A 55 16.80 20.96 11.12
C LYS A 55 16.69 21.23 9.62
N THR A 56 16.72 20.19 8.79
CA THR A 56 16.79 20.28 7.34
C THR A 56 15.65 19.53 6.66
N LEU A 57 15.34 19.93 5.43
CA LEU A 57 14.42 19.26 4.51
C LEU A 57 15.26 18.52 3.46
N PRO A 58 14.74 17.45 2.83
CA PRO A 58 13.41 16.86 3.04
C PRO A 58 13.31 16.01 4.33
N PHE A 59 12.10 15.84 4.84
CA PHE A 59 11.86 14.97 6.00
C PHE A 59 11.94 13.48 5.61
N PRO A 60 12.43 12.58 6.49
CA PRO A 60 12.45 11.15 6.22
C PRO A 60 11.08 10.48 6.43
N GLN A 61 10.73 9.55 5.54
CA GLN A 61 9.48 8.78 5.51
C GLN A 61 9.59 7.37 6.12
N ASN A 62 10.76 6.96 6.61
CA ASN A 62 10.92 5.70 7.35
C ASN A 62 10.77 5.85 8.87
N LYS A 63 10.38 7.04 9.36
CA LYS A 63 10.25 7.36 10.79
C LYS A 63 8.99 8.17 11.08
N ILE A 64 8.34 7.90 12.21
CA ILE A 64 7.30 8.79 12.73
C ILE A 64 7.97 10.05 13.26
N LEU A 65 7.51 11.20 12.77
CA LEU A 65 8.03 12.50 13.19
C LEU A 65 7.11 13.13 14.24
N LYS A 66 7.71 13.85 15.17
CA LYS A 66 7.04 14.60 16.22
C LYS A 66 7.17 16.09 15.91
N ILE A 67 6.05 16.75 15.65
CA ILE A 67 5.96 18.21 15.63
C ILE A 67 5.84 18.67 17.08
N VAL A 68 6.79 19.48 17.52
CA VAL A 68 6.88 19.99 18.89
C VAL A 68 6.78 21.50 18.86
N HIS A 69 5.81 22.06 19.58
CA HIS A 69 5.77 23.47 19.88
C HIS A 69 6.41 23.69 21.25
N PRO A 70 7.63 24.25 21.32
CA PRO A 70 8.21 24.61 22.61
C PRO A 70 7.35 25.69 23.27
N SER A 71 7.20 25.58 24.59
CA SER A 71 6.57 26.58 25.44
C SER A 71 7.36 26.62 26.73
N GLU A 72 7.68 27.83 27.20
CA GLU A 72 8.45 28.03 28.43
C GLU A 72 7.59 27.82 29.68
N TYR A 73 6.27 28.02 29.57
CA TYR A 73 5.33 28.01 30.70
C TYR A 73 4.40 26.79 30.74
N GLN A 74 4.21 26.10 29.62
CA GLN A 74 3.29 24.97 29.52
C GLN A 74 3.98 23.73 28.96
N LYS A 75 3.41 22.56 29.25
CA LYS A 75 3.86 21.30 28.66
C LYS A 75 3.84 21.42 27.13
N PRO A 76 4.95 21.11 26.43
CA PRO A 76 5.02 21.30 24.99
C PRO A 76 3.97 20.44 24.30
N SER A 77 3.24 21.04 23.36
CA SER A 77 2.31 20.27 22.54
C SER A 77 3.10 19.41 21.56
N VAL A 78 2.84 18.09 21.57
CA VAL A 78 3.54 17.12 20.74
C VAL A 78 2.53 16.41 19.84
N THR A 79 2.70 16.57 18.54
CA THR A 79 1.86 15.90 17.54
C THR A 79 2.71 14.90 16.74
N LYS A 80 2.30 13.63 16.73
CA LYS A 80 2.98 12.58 15.96
C LYS A 80 2.36 12.48 14.57
N VAL A 81 3.18 12.63 13.53
CA VAL A 81 2.75 12.66 12.14
C VAL A 81 3.69 11.88 11.22
N TRP A 82 3.17 11.58 10.05
CA TRP A 82 3.94 11.23 8.86
C TRP A 82 3.86 12.39 7.86
N PHE A 83 4.99 12.72 7.25
CA PHE A 83 5.05 13.68 6.15
C PHE A 83 5.20 12.90 4.86
N LEU A 84 4.13 12.79 4.09
CA LEU A 84 4.12 12.09 2.82
C LEU A 84 4.36 13.11 1.69
N PRO A 85 5.48 13.05 0.94
CA PRO A 85 5.73 13.96 -0.18
C PRO A 85 4.61 13.88 -1.21
N VAL A 86 4.20 15.01 -1.79
CA VAL A 86 3.17 15.02 -2.83
C VAL A 86 3.71 14.37 -4.11
N VAL A 87 2.91 13.52 -4.76
CA VAL A 87 3.26 12.87 -6.04
C VAL A 87 3.33 13.89 -7.18
N GLY A 88 4.21 13.66 -8.15
CA GLY A 88 4.37 14.54 -9.32
C GLY A 88 5.14 15.84 -9.06
N GLU A 89 5.50 16.13 -7.81
CA GLU A 89 6.27 17.33 -7.43
C GLU A 89 7.71 16.98 -7.03
N PRO A 90 8.70 17.85 -7.31
CA PRO A 90 10.07 17.65 -6.86
C PRO A 90 10.19 17.85 -5.34
N LEU A 91 11.16 17.19 -4.70
CA LEU A 91 11.36 17.28 -3.25
C LEU A 91 11.75 18.70 -2.77
N SER A 92 12.33 19.51 -3.65
CA SER A 92 12.62 20.93 -3.46
C SER A 92 11.37 21.80 -3.30
N ALA A 93 10.20 21.35 -3.78
CA ALA A 93 8.94 22.04 -3.56
C ALA A 93 8.50 21.97 -2.08
N HIS A 94 9.05 21.03 -1.30
CA HIS A 94 8.77 20.84 0.11
C HIS A 94 7.27 20.71 0.43
N ARG A 95 6.53 20.07 -0.50
CA ARG A 95 5.09 19.82 -0.39
C ARG A 95 4.81 18.45 0.19
N TYR A 96 3.95 18.39 1.20
CA TYR A 96 3.61 17.16 1.91
C TYR A 96 2.12 17.08 2.23
N CYS A 97 1.57 15.87 2.15
CA CYS A 97 0.37 15.48 2.87
C CYS A 97 0.76 15.03 4.29
N ILE A 98 0.10 15.57 5.31
CA ILE A 98 0.47 15.34 6.72
C ILE A 98 -0.53 14.39 7.37
N ILE A 99 -0.10 13.18 7.69
CA ILE A 99 -0.96 12.12 8.22
C ILE A 99 -0.74 11.98 9.72
N ARG A 100 -1.81 11.91 10.51
CA ARG A 100 -1.72 11.69 11.96
C ARG A 100 -1.25 10.27 12.27
N ALA A 101 -0.16 10.14 13.02
CA ALA A 101 0.41 8.82 13.35
C ALA A 101 -0.16 8.19 14.64
N LYS A 102 -0.78 8.99 15.52
CA LYS A 102 -1.41 8.52 16.78
C LYS A 102 -2.64 9.37 17.15
N GLY A 103 -3.44 8.86 18.09
CA GLY A 103 -4.64 9.48 18.64
C GLY A 103 -5.90 9.12 17.86
N GLN A 104 -7.02 9.77 18.17
CA GLN A 104 -8.33 9.50 17.56
C GLN A 104 -8.37 9.72 16.05
N TYR A 105 -7.50 10.56 15.51
CA TYR A 105 -7.41 10.87 14.08
C TYR A 105 -6.33 10.06 13.35
N LYS A 106 -5.79 9.00 13.96
CA LYS A 106 -4.72 8.19 13.37
C LYS A 106 -5.09 7.69 11.97
N GLY A 107 -4.14 7.77 11.03
CA GLY A 107 -4.32 7.38 9.62
C GLY A 107 -5.00 8.44 8.75
N LYS A 108 -5.55 9.50 9.34
CA LYS A 108 -6.23 10.58 8.61
C LYS A 108 -5.26 11.71 8.27
N ALA A 109 -5.46 12.31 7.10
CA ALA A 109 -4.72 13.46 6.60
C ALA A 109 -5.26 14.76 7.21
N CYS A 110 -4.35 15.68 7.54
CA CYS A 110 -4.69 17.02 7.99
C CYS A 110 -5.27 17.82 6.81
N THR A 111 -6.27 18.65 7.06
CA THR A 111 -6.96 19.42 6.02
C THR A 111 -7.00 20.89 6.40
N SER A 112 -6.74 21.76 5.43
CA SER A 112 -6.85 23.21 5.58
C SER A 112 -8.32 23.63 5.59
N SER A 113 -8.69 24.57 6.46
CA SER A 113 -10.00 25.23 6.40
C SER A 113 -10.00 26.27 5.27
N LYS A 114 -11.15 26.60 4.67
CA LYS A 114 -11.23 27.70 3.70
C LYS A 114 -11.33 29.03 4.42
N ARG A 115 -10.77 30.09 3.83
CA ARG A 115 -10.92 31.45 4.36
C ARG A 115 -12.38 31.91 4.46
N ALA A 116 -13.22 31.48 3.52
CA ALA A 116 -14.65 31.80 3.51
C ALA A 116 -15.40 31.18 4.72
N ASP A 117 -14.88 30.10 5.29
CA ASP A 117 -15.48 29.40 6.44
C ASP A 117 -15.01 30.01 7.78
N MET A 118 -14.29 31.14 7.76
CA MET A 118 -13.88 31.84 8.97
C MET A 118 -15.07 32.51 9.64
N LEU A 119 -15.27 32.21 10.93
CA LEU A 119 -16.22 32.93 11.76
C LEU A 119 -15.56 34.26 12.18
N ALA A 120 -16.09 35.37 11.67
CA ALA A 120 -15.73 36.69 12.17
C ALA A 120 -16.46 36.92 13.51
N CYS A 121 -15.71 37.07 14.60
CA CYS A 121 -16.24 37.53 15.89
C CYS A 121 -15.51 38.83 16.27
N CYS A 122 -16.22 39.74 16.95
CA CYS A 122 -16.01 41.20 16.98
C CYS A 122 -14.61 41.72 17.41
N CYS A 123 -13.65 40.88 17.81
CA CYS A 123 -12.28 41.29 18.17
C CYS A 123 -11.16 40.34 17.69
N ALA A 124 -11.45 39.25 16.96
CA ALA A 124 -10.42 38.35 16.39
C ALA A 124 -10.98 37.40 15.32
N GLU A 125 -10.22 37.15 14.26
CA GLU A 125 -10.51 36.07 13.30
C GLU A 125 -10.29 34.71 13.99
N TYR A 126 -11.38 33.96 14.23
CA TYR A 126 -11.31 32.62 14.80
C TYR A 126 -11.45 31.55 13.72
N VAL A 127 -10.34 30.86 13.44
CA VAL A 127 -10.32 29.73 12.50
C VAL A 127 -10.72 28.45 13.22
N ASN A 128 -11.88 27.90 12.86
CA ASN A 128 -12.25 26.54 13.21
C ASN A 128 -11.40 25.57 12.37
N ASP A 129 -10.40 24.96 13.00
CA ASP A 129 -9.57 23.93 12.37
C ASP A 129 -10.44 22.72 11.97
N LEU A 130 -10.42 22.36 10.70
CA LEU A 130 -11.05 21.12 10.25
C LEU A 130 -10.40 19.91 10.91
N LYS A 131 -11.26 18.96 11.31
CA LYS A 131 -10.80 17.65 11.78
C LYS A 131 -10.15 16.88 10.62
N PRO A 132 -9.04 16.15 10.85
CA PRO A 132 -8.41 15.31 9.84
C PRO A 132 -9.40 14.33 9.18
N ARG A 133 -9.26 14.12 7.86
CA ARG A 133 -10.14 13.30 7.01
C ARG A 133 -9.35 12.19 6.30
N PRO A 134 -10.00 11.19 5.68
CA PRO A 134 -9.31 10.22 4.83
C PRO A 134 -8.40 10.91 3.81
N LEU A 135 -7.23 10.31 3.55
CA LEU A 135 -6.24 10.88 2.63
C LEU A 135 -6.81 10.91 1.21
N ASP A 136 -6.84 12.08 0.61
CA ASP A 136 -7.07 12.28 -0.81
C ASP A 136 -5.86 13.02 -1.38
N TYR A 137 -5.09 12.36 -2.23
CA TYR A 137 -3.87 12.94 -2.80
C TYR A 137 -4.15 14.06 -3.81
N ARG A 138 -5.37 14.12 -4.37
CA ARG A 138 -5.79 15.17 -5.31
C ARG A 138 -6.35 16.40 -4.61
N ASP A 139 -6.70 16.28 -3.33
CA ASP A 139 -7.22 17.38 -2.53
C ASP A 139 -6.11 18.37 -2.15
N ILE A 140 -6.08 19.51 -2.85
CA ILE A 140 -5.12 20.60 -2.61
C ILE A 140 -5.19 21.19 -1.18
N TYR A 141 -6.30 21.03 -0.46
CA TYR A 141 -6.42 21.48 0.93
C TYR A 141 -5.72 20.56 1.92
N GLN A 142 -5.39 19.31 1.53
CA GLN A 142 -4.60 18.37 2.32
C GLN A 142 -3.09 18.49 2.07
N GLN A 143 -2.70 19.31 1.09
CA GLN A 143 -1.31 19.53 0.73
C GLN A 143 -0.75 20.78 1.40
N PHE A 144 0.45 20.65 1.98
CA PHE A 144 1.12 21.71 2.72
C PHE A 144 2.53 21.93 2.23
N GLU A 145 2.88 23.18 1.97
CA GLU A 145 4.26 23.58 1.73
C GLU A 145 4.94 23.88 3.07
N ILE A 146 6.04 23.17 3.38
CA ILE A 146 6.80 23.37 4.60
C ILE A 146 7.95 24.34 4.34
N ARG A 147 8.02 25.40 5.15
CA ARG A 147 9.05 26.42 5.07
C ARG A 147 9.83 26.53 6.37
N ARG A 148 11.11 26.90 6.25
CA ARG A 148 11.93 27.26 7.43
C ARG A 148 11.50 28.62 7.96
N TYR A 149 11.53 28.74 9.29
CA TYR A 149 11.34 30.00 9.98
C TYR A 149 12.70 30.62 10.35
N HIS A 150 12.87 31.93 10.13
CA HIS A 150 14.15 32.61 10.40
C HIS A 150 14.58 32.53 11.87
N GLY A 151 13.63 32.47 12.82
CA GLY A 151 13.89 32.25 14.24
C GLY A 151 14.14 30.79 14.63
N GLY A 152 14.30 29.88 13.66
CA GLY A 152 14.47 28.44 13.86
C GLY A 152 13.16 27.64 13.79
N GLY A 153 13.28 26.37 13.38
CA GLY A 153 12.13 25.50 13.17
C GLY A 153 11.42 25.75 11.83
N PHE A 154 10.16 25.35 11.76
CA PHE A 154 9.39 25.33 10.53
C PHE A 154 7.98 25.93 10.72
N TYR A 155 7.32 26.15 9.59
CA TYR A 155 5.89 26.45 9.52
C TYR A 155 5.31 25.91 8.22
N ALA A 156 4.02 25.64 8.19
CA ALA A 156 3.32 25.17 7.00
C ALA A 156 2.48 26.28 6.37
N LYS A 157 2.43 26.31 5.04
CA LYS A 157 1.44 27.03 4.25
C LYS A 157 0.53 26.01 3.55
N SER A 158 -0.73 26.38 3.32
CA SER A 158 -1.60 25.57 2.46
C SER A 158 -1.17 25.75 1.01
N VAL A 159 -1.25 24.69 0.22
CA VAL A 159 -1.09 24.80 -1.24
C VAL A 159 -2.33 25.44 -1.87
N ALA A 160 -3.52 25.22 -1.29
CA ALA A 160 -4.72 25.92 -1.69
C ALA A 160 -4.61 27.43 -1.39
N TYR A 161 -4.95 28.27 -2.37
CA TYR A 161 -4.78 29.72 -2.29
C TYR A 161 -5.60 30.37 -1.15
N ASP A 162 -6.78 29.82 -0.87
CA ASP A 162 -7.69 30.22 0.21
C ASP A 162 -7.63 29.27 1.41
N GLY A 163 -6.69 28.32 1.42
CA GLY A 163 -6.52 27.35 2.48
C GLY A 163 -5.79 27.92 3.70
N ILE A 164 -6.32 27.65 4.88
CA ILE A 164 -5.71 27.97 6.17
C ILE A 164 -5.30 26.66 6.86
N PRO A 165 -4.00 26.42 7.06
CA PRO A 165 -3.56 25.21 7.75
C PRO A 165 -4.05 25.14 9.20
N PRO A 166 -4.24 23.93 9.75
CA PRO A 166 -4.52 23.73 11.16
C PRO A 166 -3.53 24.46 12.08
N LYS A 167 -3.97 24.89 13.27
CA LYS A 167 -3.22 25.76 14.18
C LYS A 167 -1.81 25.26 14.47
N PHE A 168 -1.66 23.96 14.70
CA PHE A 168 -0.37 23.34 15.01
C PHE A 168 0.61 23.30 13.82
N LEU A 169 0.13 23.54 12.59
CA LEU A 169 0.94 23.62 11.38
C LEU A 169 1.20 25.08 10.96
N ARG A 170 0.20 25.97 11.06
CA ARG A 170 0.34 27.39 10.70
C ARG A 170 1.17 28.20 11.70
N LYS A 171 1.16 27.84 13.00
CA LYS A 171 1.96 28.53 14.00
C LYS A 171 3.45 28.40 13.65
N LYS A 172 4.20 29.50 13.67
CA LYS A 172 5.59 29.52 13.24
C LYS A 172 6.54 28.95 14.30
N GLY A 173 7.64 28.34 13.85
CA GLY A 173 8.77 27.95 14.69
C GLY A 173 8.63 26.58 15.36
N TRP A 174 7.77 25.70 14.88
CA TRP A 174 7.71 24.34 15.44
C TRP A 174 8.95 23.52 15.07
N GLU A 175 9.35 22.65 15.99
CA GLU A 175 10.48 21.74 15.84
C GLU A 175 10.01 20.38 15.35
N VAL A 176 10.87 19.70 14.60
CA VAL A 176 10.65 18.30 14.22
C VAL A 176 11.64 17.41 14.94
N ARG A 177 11.14 16.36 15.58
CA ARG A 177 11.97 15.34 16.23
C ARG A 177 11.60 13.96 15.69
N ALA A 178 12.60 13.18 15.31
CA ALA A 178 12.37 11.79 14.92
C ALA A 178 12.02 10.93 16.15
N SER A 179 11.10 9.97 16.00
CA SER A 179 10.95 8.89 16.99
C SER A 179 12.05 7.85 16.83
N ARG A 180 12.22 6.98 17.83
CA ARG A 180 12.94 5.72 17.64
C ARG A 180 12.27 4.92 16.52
N TRP A 181 13.10 4.15 15.83
CA TRP A 181 12.78 3.28 14.70
C TRP A 181 11.43 2.59 14.82
N ILE A 182 10.73 2.52 13.70
CA ILE A 182 9.59 1.63 13.55
C ILE A 182 10.18 0.26 13.21
N ARG A 183 9.73 -0.81 13.86
CA ARG A 183 10.24 -2.16 13.58
C ARG A 183 9.96 -2.50 12.10
N GLY A 184 11.02 -2.72 11.32
CA GLY A 184 11.01 -2.99 9.89
C GLY A 184 11.94 -2.06 9.12
N GLN A 185 13.06 -2.57 8.59
CA GLN A 185 13.98 -1.78 7.76
C GLN A 185 13.34 -1.50 6.39
N ILE A 186 12.79 -0.29 6.20
CA ILE A 186 12.47 0.21 4.86
C ILE A 186 13.81 0.64 4.23
N LYS A 187 14.31 -0.14 3.26
CA LYS A 187 15.55 0.10 2.51
C LYS A 187 15.28 0.81 1.18
N ASP A 188 16.34 1.24 0.51
CA ASP A 188 16.26 1.85 -0.83
C ASP A 188 15.57 0.90 -1.82
N ALA A 189 14.65 1.46 -2.60
CA ALA A 189 13.81 0.79 -3.58
C ALA A 189 13.86 1.63 -4.85
N LEU A 190 14.49 1.07 -5.88
CA LEU A 190 14.59 1.65 -7.21
C LEU A 190 13.22 1.47 -7.90
N GLY A 191 12.65 2.50 -8.51
CA GLY A 191 11.30 2.43 -9.09
C GLY A 191 11.18 1.39 -10.22
N LEU A 192 9.95 1.05 -10.61
CA LEU A 192 9.60 -0.02 -11.56
C LEU A 192 9.92 0.28 -13.05
N ASP A 193 10.42 1.46 -13.41
CA ASP A 193 10.53 1.86 -14.82
C ASP A 193 11.94 2.38 -15.14
N GLU A 194 12.64 1.66 -16.02
CA GLU A 194 14.01 1.98 -16.48
C GLU A 194 14.08 3.36 -17.13
N THR A 195 13.00 3.80 -17.79
CA THR A 195 12.93 5.13 -18.39
C THR A 195 12.79 6.20 -17.29
N VAL A 196 11.95 5.95 -16.28
CA VAL A 196 11.77 6.87 -15.14
C VAL A 196 13.05 6.94 -14.31
N GLN A 197 13.75 5.83 -14.15
CA GLN A 197 15.02 5.76 -13.46
C GLN A 197 16.11 6.56 -14.18
N ALA A 198 16.15 6.54 -15.52
CA ALA A 198 17.10 7.32 -16.30
C ALA A 198 16.88 8.85 -16.17
N SER A 199 15.65 9.28 -15.85
CA SER A 199 15.30 10.69 -15.61
C SER A 199 15.51 11.15 -14.16
N LEU A 200 15.71 10.22 -13.22
CA LEU A 200 15.96 10.48 -11.80
C LEU A 200 17.47 10.45 -11.51
N PRO A 201 17.96 11.07 -10.42
CA PRO A 201 19.39 11.07 -10.11
C PRO A 201 19.91 9.63 -9.99
N PRO A 202 21.11 9.35 -10.54
CA PRO A 202 21.66 7.99 -10.57
C PRO A 202 21.83 7.45 -9.14
N PRO A 203 21.53 6.16 -8.91
CA PRO A 203 21.76 5.54 -7.61
C PRO A 203 23.25 5.62 -7.23
N PRO A 204 23.59 5.62 -5.94
CA PRO A 204 24.98 5.70 -5.51
C PRO A 204 25.73 4.45 -5.97
N THR A 205 26.85 4.67 -6.67
CA THR A 205 27.72 3.61 -7.18
C THR A 205 28.54 3.04 -6.03
N PHE A 206 27.96 2.13 -5.24
CA PHE A 206 28.72 1.31 -4.32
C PHE A 206 29.06 -0.03 -4.99
N PRO A 207 30.33 -0.46 -5.03
CA PRO A 207 30.65 -1.84 -5.36
C PRO A 207 30.06 -2.73 -4.26
N LEU A 208 28.97 -3.43 -4.58
CA LEU A 208 28.31 -4.34 -3.66
C LEU A 208 29.26 -5.52 -3.34
N PRO A 209 29.45 -5.89 -2.05
CA PRO A 209 30.23 -7.06 -1.70
C PRO A 209 29.58 -8.34 -2.27
N PRO A 210 30.38 -9.35 -2.65
CA PRO A 210 29.95 -10.52 -3.44
C PRO A 210 28.88 -11.40 -2.78
N GLN A 211 28.53 -11.20 -1.51
CA GLN A 211 27.52 -12.00 -0.80
C GLN A 211 26.06 -11.60 -1.11
N ASN A 212 25.80 -10.48 -1.81
CA ASN A 212 24.44 -9.93 -1.96
C ASN A 212 23.85 -9.94 -3.38
N GLN A 213 24.47 -10.61 -4.36
CA GLN A 213 23.93 -10.64 -5.73
C GLN A 213 22.56 -11.34 -5.85
N HIS A 214 22.25 -12.28 -4.94
CA HIS A 214 20.91 -12.89 -4.84
C HIS A 214 19.87 -11.96 -4.16
N ALA A 215 20.31 -11.07 -3.25
CA ALA A 215 19.41 -10.17 -2.54
C ALA A 215 18.90 -9.04 -3.46
N ALA A 216 19.74 -8.53 -4.37
CA ALA A 216 19.38 -7.46 -5.30
C ALA A 216 18.32 -7.89 -6.35
N LYS A 217 18.33 -9.15 -6.80
CA LYS A 217 17.33 -9.73 -7.72
C LYS A 217 15.98 -10.02 -7.08
N SER A 218 15.88 -9.86 -5.76
CA SER A 218 14.69 -10.20 -4.95
C SER A 218 13.94 -8.96 -4.42
N LEU A 219 14.33 -7.76 -4.89
CA LEU A 219 13.79 -6.48 -4.42
C LEU A 219 12.59 -5.98 -5.22
N PHE A 220 12.37 -6.53 -6.42
CA PHE A 220 11.26 -6.16 -7.29
C PHE A 220 10.34 -7.36 -7.50
N TYR A 221 9.07 -7.03 -7.65
CA TYR A 221 8.02 -7.99 -7.92
C TYR A 221 7.21 -7.50 -9.11
N GLU A 222 6.97 -8.40 -10.05
CA GLU A 222 6.04 -8.20 -11.16
C GLU A 222 4.64 -8.59 -10.67
N ILE A 223 3.64 -7.76 -10.96
CA ILE A 223 2.23 -8.08 -10.72
C ILE A 223 1.54 -8.18 -12.07
N THR A 224 1.09 -9.37 -12.44
CA THR A 224 0.31 -9.60 -13.65
C THR A 224 -1.13 -9.97 -13.30
N LEU A 225 -2.06 -9.62 -14.17
CA LEU A 225 -3.46 -10.04 -14.05
C LEU A 225 -3.76 -11.06 -15.16
N GLU A 226 -4.06 -12.29 -14.78
CA GLU A 226 -4.47 -13.35 -15.70
C GLU A 226 -5.98 -13.60 -15.62
N GLN A 227 -6.58 -13.99 -16.74
CA GLN A 227 -8.01 -14.33 -16.81
C GLN A 227 -8.15 -15.75 -17.36
N TYR A 228 -8.95 -16.57 -16.69
CA TYR A 228 -9.25 -17.93 -17.15
C TYR A 228 -10.60 -18.41 -16.64
N TRP A 229 -11.11 -19.49 -17.24
CA TRP A 229 -12.34 -20.16 -16.82
C TRP A 229 -11.99 -21.35 -15.93
N GLU A 230 -12.45 -21.35 -14.68
CA GLU A 230 -12.27 -22.44 -13.71
C GLU A 230 -13.53 -23.30 -13.66
N GLU A 231 -13.38 -24.62 -13.78
CA GLU A 231 -14.52 -25.55 -13.68
C GLU A 231 -14.99 -25.63 -12.23
N ILE A 232 -16.27 -25.32 -12.00
CA ILE A 232 -16.90 -25.35 -10.67
C ILE A 232 -17.86 -26.55 -10.51
N PHE A 233 -18.25 -27.17 -11.63
CA PHE A 233 -19.10 -28.34 -11.66
C PHE A 233 -18.92 -29.07 -12.99
N SER A 234 -18.94 -30.40 -12.97
CA SER A 234 -19.07 -31.20 -14.19
C SER A 234 -19.94 -32.43 -13.95
N LYS A 235 -20.57 -32.91 -15.02
CA LYS A 235 -21.42 -34.10 -15.03
C LYS A 235 -21.16 -34.89 -16.30
N GLU A 236 -20.90 -36.18 -16.19
CA GLU A 236 -20.80 -37.08 -17.35
C GLU A 236 -22.16 -37.71 -17.65
N ASN A 237 -22.36 -38.11 -18.90
CA ASN A 237 -23.56 -38.83 -19.31
C ASN A 237 -23.36 -40.34 -19.15
N GLU A 238 -24.03 -40.92 -18.16
CA GLU A 238 -23.95 -42.36 -17.88
C GLU A 238 -24.86 -43.23 -18.76
N GLY A 239 -25.51 -42.65 -19.78
CA GLY A 239 -26.32 -43.38 -20.77
C GLY A 239 -27.63 -43.96 -20.23
N GLY A 240 -27.90 -43.80 -18.93
CA GLY A 240 -29.07 -44.31 -18.24
C GLY A 240 -30.03 -43.20 -17.82
N GLY A 241 -30.80 -42.67 -18.77
CA GLY A 241 -32.12 -42.04 -18.54
C GLY A 241 -32.29 -41.05 -17.38
N GLU A 242 -31.26 -40.33 -16.94
CA GLU A 242 -31.37 -39.49 -15.75
C GLU A 242 -31.47 -38.00 -16.08
N GLY A 243 -32.73 -37.52 -16.08
CA GLY A 243 -33.07 -36.12 -15.96
C GLY A 243 -33.02 -35.32 -17.25
N ASP A 244 -34.10 -34.61 -17.54
CA ASP A 244 -34.19 -33.66 -18.66
C ASP A 244 -33.43 -32.34 -18.38
N ALA A 245 -32.87 -32.20 -17.19
CA ALA A 245 -32.15 -31.02 -16.74
C ALA A 245 -30.96 -31.39 -15.83
N ILE A 246 -29.88 -30.61 -15.94
CA ILE A 246 -28.74 -30.65 -15.05
C ILE A 246 -28.89 -29.51 -14.04
N VAL A 247 -28.89 -29.87 -12.76
CA VAL A 247 -28.88 -28.92 -11.65
C VAL A 247 -27.44 -28.71 -11.20
N VAL A 248 -26.94 -27.50 -11.35
CA VAL A 248 -25.67 -27.05 -10.80
C VAL A 248 -25.97 -26.41 -9.45
N ASP A 249 -25.39 -26.96 -8.41
CA ASP A 249 -25.48 -26.45 -7.04
C ASP A 249 -24.10 -26.61 -6.39
N THR A 250 -23.32 -25.53 -6.36
CA THR A 250 -21.95 -25.55 -5.87
C THR A 250 -21.60 -24.26 -5.13
N MET A 251 -20.76 -24.36 -4.10
CA MET A 251 -20.25 -23.21 -3.35
C MET A 251 -18.94 -22.75 -3.95
N VAL A 252 -18.84 -21.46 -4.28
CA VAL A 252 -17.67 -20.85 -4.89
C VAL A 252 -17.08 -19.80 -3.95
N LYS A 253 -15.82 -20.02 -3.53
CA LYS A 253 -15.00 -19.02 -2.83
C LYS A 253 -14.71 -17.85 -3.77
N THR A 254 -15.34 -16.70 -3.54
CA THR A 254 -15.25 -15.52 -4.40
C THR A 254 -13.88 -14.84 -4.35
N GLU A 255 -13.18 -15.01 -3.23
CA GLU A 255 -11.85 -14.44 -2.96
C GLU A 255 -10.94 -15.50 -2.33
N GLU A 256 -9.73 -15.67 -2.87
CA GLU A 256 -8.77 -16.66 -2.38
C GLU A 256 -7.34 -16.17 -2.55
N ALA A 257 -6.53 -16.30 -1.50
CA ALA A 257 -5.12 -15.97 -1.51
C ALA A 257 -4.26 -17.22 -1.32
N LEU A 258 -3.14 -17.31 -2.04
CA LEU A 258 -2.18 -18.40 -1.94
C LEU A 258 -0.76 -17.83 -1.89
N ILE A 259 0.00 -18.10 -0.82
CA ILE A 259 1.44 -17.79 -0.76
C ILE A 259 2.24 -19.07 -1.07
N TYR A 260 3.04 -19.06 -2.13
CA TYR A 260 3.78 -20.25 -2.58
C TYR A 260 2.90 -21.50 -2.67
N GLY A 261 1.63 -21.32 -3.07
CA GLY A 261 0.63 -22.40 -3.16
C GLY A 261 -0.05 -22.78 -1.85
N MET A 262 0.23 -22.11 -0.74
CA MET A 262 -0.39 -22.37 0.57
C MET A 262 -1.44 -21.32 0.92
N GLU A 263 -2.58 -21.74 1.46
CA GLU A 263 -3.58 -20.82 2.03
C GLU A 263 -3.01 -20.10 3.27
N PRO A 264 -2.95 -18.76 3.27
CA PRO A 264 -2.43 -18.01 4.40
C PRO A 264 -3.54 -17.54 5.34
N ILE A 265 -3.17 -17.27 6.58
CA ILE A 265 -3.93 -16.38 7.44
C ILE A 265 -3.62 -14.95 7.01
N ILE A 266 -4.68 -14.16 6.77
CA ILE A 266 -4.55 -12.75 6.35
C ILE A 266 -4.78 -11.86 7.57
N GLU A 267 -3.73 -11.17 8.00
CA GLU A 267 -3.79 -10.17 9.07
C GLU A 267 -3.73 -8.77 8.47
N VAL A 268 -4.81 -7.99 8.61
CA VAL A 268 -4.80 -6.58 8.22
C VAL A 268 -4.10 -5.79 9.32
N ASN A 269 -3.01 -5.09 8.97
CA ASN A 269 -2.39 -4.13 9.87
C ASN A 269 -2.67 -2.69 9.39
N PRO A 270 -3.85 -2.13 9.73
CA PRO A 270 -4.22 -0.79 9.30
C PRO A 270 -3.31 0.30 9.91
N VAL A 271 -2.50 -0.05 10.92
CA VAL A 271 -1.53 0.87 11.55
C VAL A 271 -0.30 1.07 10.67
N LEU A 272 0.13 0.03 9.96
CA LEU A 272 1.30 0.05 9.09
C LEU A 272 0.93 0.27 7.62
N GLY A 273 -0.35 0.09 7.25
CA GLY A 273 -0.80 0.21 5.87
C GLY A 273 -0.36 -0.98 5.02
N PHE A 274 -0.32 -2.17 5.61
CA PHE A 274 0.01 -3.42 4.95
C PHE A 274 -0.97 -4.53 5.35
N LEU A 275 -1.25 -5.44 4.42
CA LEU A 275 -1.76 -6.77 4.70
C LEU A 275 -0.58 -7.73 4.89
N CYS A 276 -0.64 -8.51 5.96
CA CYS A 276 0.32 -9.57 6.24
C CYS A 276 -0.33 -10.91 5.95
N PHE A 277 0.19 -11.62 4.94
CA PHE A 277 -0.17 -13.00 4.67
C PHE A 277 0.83 -13.90 5.42
N ILE A 278 0.32 -14.82 6.23
CA ILE A 278 1.13 -15.71 7.07
C ILE A 278 0.76 -17.16 6.74
N ALA A 279 1.71 -17.92 6.19
CA ALA A 279 1.56 -19.35 5.93
C ALA A 279 2.55 -20.14 6.79
N SER A 280 2.11 -21.26 7.37
CA SER A 280 2.96 -22.19 8.12
C SER A 280 2.90 -23.56 7.45
N ASN A 281 4.04 -24.24 7.37
CA ASN A 281 4.15 -25.57 6.77
C ASN A 281 3.83 -26.69 7.78
N ASP A 282 3.28 -26.34 8.94
CA ASP A 282 2.97 -27.29 9.98
C ASP A 282 1.72 -28.04 9.55
N GLY A 283 1.91 -29.24 9.01
CA GLY A 283 0.82 -30.14 8.68
C GLY A 283 -0.07 -30.33 9.91
N GLY A 284 -1.33 -29.94 9.78
CA GLY A 284 -2.45 -30.37 10.62
C GLY A 284 -2.27 -30.30 12.15
N GLY A 285 -2.85 -29.25 12.74
CA GLY A 285 -3.49 -29.34 14.07
C GLY A 285 -2.68 -28.89 15.29
N GLY A 286 -3.39 -28.30 16.25
CA GLY A 286 -2.99 -28.27 17.65
C GLY A 286 -2.17 -27.04 18.09
N LEU A 287 -2.82 -26.20 18.91
CA LEU A 287 -2.20 -25.14 19.69
C LEU A 287 -1.35 -25.73 20.83
N ASP A 288 -0.06 -25.96 20.60
CA ASP A 288 0.85 -26.42 21.66
C ASP A 288 2.07 -25.47 21.72
N ALA A 289 1.91 -24.37 22.46
CA ALA A 289 2.97 -23.41 22.74
C ALA A 289 3.93 -23.93 23.82
N SER A 290 4.54 -25.10 23.62
CA SER A 290 5.60 -25.61 24.49
C SER A 290 6.42 -26.71 23.82
N SER A 291 7.18 -26.38 22.78
CA SER A 291 8.23 -27.27 22.29
C SER A 291 9.45 -26.46 21.87
N THR A 292 10.45 -26.49 22.74
CA THR A 292 11.77 -25.86 22.60
C THR A 292 12.70 -26.71 21.74
N ASN A 293 12.26 -27.13 20.54
CA ASN A 293 13.13 -27.78 19.57
C ASN A 293 13.14 -27.01 18.24
N ALA A 294 14.31 -26.45 17.95
CA ALA A 294 14.60 -25.53 16.86
C ALA A 294 14.68 -26.20 15.48
N ASN A 295 13.73 -27.07 15.14
CA ASN A 295 13.41 -27.39 13.75
C ASN A 295 12.19 -26.55 13.37
N LEU A 296 12.45 -25.25 13.21
CA LEU A 296 11.45 -24.22 12.96
C LEU A 296 10.74 -24.51 11.63
N GLY A 297 9.52 -25.04 11.71
CA GLY A 297 8.58 -25.08 10.60
C GLY A 297 8.61 -23.74 9.86
N ARG A 298 8.91 -23.78 8.56
CA ARG A 298 9.24 -22.59 7.78
C ARG A 298 7.99 -21.72 7.64
N ARG A 299 7.81 -20.79 8.58
CA ARG A 299 6.76 -19.77 8.52
C ARG A 299 7.12 -18.74 7.45
N VAL A 300 6.29 -18.64 6.42
CA VAL A 300 6.41 -17.66 5.36
C VAL A 300 5.51 -16.48 5.68
N ARG A 301 6.06 -15.27 5.59
CA ARG A 301 5.31 -14.02 5.75
C ARG A 301 5.49 -13.16 4.51
N LEU A 302 4.39 -12.64 3.98
CA LEU A 302 4.38 -11.67 2.90
C LEU A 302 3.63 -10.42 3.34
N GLY A 303 4.30 -9.27 3.29
CA GLY A 303 3.66 -7.98 3.47
C GLY A 303 3.29 -7.38 2.12
N LEU A 304 2.00 -7.11 1.89
CA LEU A 304 1.53 -6.36 0.72
C LEU A 304 1.04 -4.99 1.17
N SER A 305 1.44 -3.92 0.49
CA SER A 305 0.95 -2.58 0.80
C SER A 305 -0.57 -2.54 0.63
N LEU A 306 -1.27 -2.00 1.62
CA LEU A 306 -2.73 -1.85 1.59
C LEU A 306 -3.18 -1.02 0.38
N VAL A 307 -2.39 -0.02 -0.02
CA VAL A 307 -2.68 0.79 -1.23
C VAL A 307 -2.60 -0.04 -2.50
N VAL A 308 -1.65 -0.97 -2.60
CA VAL A 308 -1.53 -1.87 -3.76
C VAL A 308 -2.70 -2.85 -3.77
N PHE A 309 -3.05 -3.41 -2.61
CA PHE A 309 -4.19 -4.30 -2.48
C PHE A 309 -5.51 -3.61 -2.82
N GLU A 310 -5.75 -2.40 -2.31
CA GLU A 310 -6.93 -1.59 -2.64
C GLU A 310 -6.98 -1.27 -4.13
N ALA A 311 -5.84 -1.03 -4.79
CA ALA A 311 -5.79 -0.84 -6.24
C ALA A 311 -6.15 -2.13 -7.01
N MET A 312 -5.61 -3.28 -6.59
CA MET A 312 -5.96 -4.59 -7.17
C MET A 312 -7.46 -4.85 -7.06
N ARG A 313 -8.03 -4.62 -5.88
CA ARG A 313 -9.45 -4.79 -5.60
C ARG A 313 -10.30 -3.78 -6.39
N GLY A 314 -9.87 -2.52 -6.47
CA GLY A 314 -10.54 -1.48 -7.25
C GLY A 314 -10.66 -1.83 -8.73
N ILE A 315 -9.59 -2.37 -9.35
CA ILE A 315 -9.62 -2.86 -10.73
C ILE A 315 -10.71 -3.93 -10.92
N GLN A 316 -10.87 -4.84 -9.96
CA GLN A 316 -11.86 -5.91 -10.04
C GLN A 316 -13.29 -5.38 -9.86
N ILE A 317 -13.49 -4.45 -8.93
CA ILE A 317 -14.78 -3.79 -8.71
C ILE A 317 -15.22 -3.04 -9.98
N GLU A 318 -14.32 -2.28 -10.60
CA GLU A 318 -14.59 -1.60 -11.87
C GLU A 318 -14.94 -2.58 -13.01
N ARG A 319 -14.41 -3.80 -12.96
CA ARG A 319 -14.70 -4.89 -13.91
C ARG A 319 -15.94 -5.72 -13.55
N GLY A 320 -16.70 -5.30 -12.55
CA GLY A 320 -17.97 -5.89 -12.14
C GLY A 320 -17.87 -6.93 -11.03
N TRP A 321 -16.71 -7.13 -10.40
CA TRP A 321 -16.60 -7.97 -9.21
C TRP A 321 -17.34 -7.33 -8.02
N MET A 322 -18.12 -8.12 -7.26
CA MET A 322 -19.04 -7.58 -6.26
C MET A 322 -18.44 -7.59 -4.84
N GLU A 323 -18.23 -6.38 -4.29
CA GLU A 323 -17.49 -6.14 -3.04
C GLU A 323 -18.16 -6.69 -1.77
N ASN A 324 -19.50 -6.79 -1.75
CA ASN A 324 -20.31 -7.11 -0.58
C ASN A 324 -20.97 -8.50 -0.66
N GLN A 325 -20.37 -9.45 -1.37
CA GLN A 325 -20.83 -10.83 -1.35
C GLN A 325 -20.24 -11.59 -0.16
N GLU A 326 -20.95 -12.61 0.32
CA GLU A 326 -20.38 -13.60 1.24
C GLU A 326 -19.12 -14.22 0.60
N VAL A 327 -18.13 -14.56 1.42
CA VAL A 327 -16.85 -15.14 0.94
C VAL A 327 -17.12 -16.39 0.10
N ASP A 328 -18.11 -17.19 0.51
CA ASP A 328 -18.61 -18.34 -0.24
C ASP A 328 -19.99 -18.01 -0.83
N VAL A 329 -20.11 -18.05 -2.16
CA VAL A 329 -21.38 -17.81 -2.86
C VAL A 329 -21.88 -19.11 -3.45
N ARG A 330 -23.16 -19.42 -3.22
CA ARG A 330 -23.83 -20.57 -3.84
C ARG A 330 -24.20 -20.24 -5.28
N VAL A 331 -23.73 -21.05 -6.22
CA VAL A 331 -24.08 -20.98 -7.64
C VAL A 331 -25.15 -22.05 -7.90
N GLU A 332 -26.39 -21.60 -8.01
CA GLU A 332 -27.55 -22.42 -8.37
C GLU A 332 -27.96 -22.15 -9.82
N ARG A 333 -28.01 -23.19 -10.65
CA ARG A 333 -28.43 -23.07 -12.05
C ARG A 333 -29.07 -24.35 -12.54
N ILE A 334 -30.10 -24.22 -13.38
CA ILE A 334 -30.76 -25.35 -14.02
C ILE A 334 -30.52 -25.22 -15.52
N GLU A 335 -29.88 -26.22 -16.12
CA GLU A 335 -29.62 -26.28 -17.56
C GLU A 335 -30.44 -27.42 -18.17
N GLU A 336 -31.42 -27.07 -19.01
CA GLU A 336 -32.25 -28.05 -19.72
C GLU A 336 -31.46 -28.73 -20.83
N VAL A 337 -31.44 -30.06 -20.82
CA VAL A 337 -30.75 -30.92 -21.81
C VAL A 337 -31.39 -30.80 -23.21
N ARG A 338 -32.57 -30.18 -23.32
CA ARG A 338 -33.41 -30.18 -24.52
C ARG A 338 -32.94 -29.32 -25.69
N SER A 339 -32.03 -28.37 -25.48
CA SER A 339 -31.73 -27.35 -26.50
C SER A 339 -30.56 -27.66 -27.45
N ARG A 340 -30.36 -28.92 -27.88
CA ARG A 340 -29.68 -29.23 -29.17
C ARG A 340 -29.77 -30.68 -29.67
N ARG A 341 -30.96 -31.30 -29.69
CA ARG A 341 -31.25 -32.43 -30.60
C ARG A 341 -31.35 -31.97 -32.08
N ARG A 342 -30.38 -31.20 -32.59
CA ARG A 342 -30.32 -30.78 -34.00
C ARG A 342 -29.00 -31.23 -34.61
N GLY A 343 -28.90 -32.55 -34.80
CA GLY A 343 -27.77 -33.25 -35.38
C GLY A 343 -27.93 -34.74 -35.10
N ASN A 344 -27.99 -35.55 -36.16
CA ASN A 344 -28.62 -36.87 -36.17
C ASN A 344 -27.85 -38.00 -35.45
N ASN A 345 -27.01 -37.74 -34.43
CA ASN A 345 -26.29 -38.80 -33.69
C ASN A 345 -25.50 -38.39 -32.41
N GLY A 346 -25.68 -37.19 -31.85
CA GLY A 346 -24.83 -36.72 -30.74
C GLY A 346 -25.50 -36.79 -29.37
N GLU A 347 -25.44 -37.93 -28.68
CA GLU A 347 -25.62 -37.92 -27.22
C GLU A 347 -24.47 -37.10 -26.60
N TRP A 348 -24.81 -36.12 -25.76
CA TRP A 348 -23.81 -35.36 -25.02
C TRP A 348 -23.04 -36.32 -24.11
N ARG A 349 -21.73 -36.12 -23.97
CA ARG A 349 -20.86 -36.98 -23.16
C ARG A 349 -20.54 -36.35 -21.82
N ARG A 350 -20.33 -35.03 -21.81
CA ARG A 350 -19.95 -34.29 -20.61
C ARG A 350 -20.54 -32.89 -20.61
N PHE A 351 -21.00 -32.47 -19.46
CA PHE A 351 -21.37 -31.11 -19.13
C PHE A 351 -20.32 -30.52 -18.19
N GLY A 352 -19.88 -29.30 -18.46
CA GLY A 352 -19.00 -28.53 -17.57
C GLY A 352 -19.56 -27.13 -17.34
N CYS A 353 -19.55 -26.68 -16.10
CA CYS A 353 -19.89 -25.33 -15.68
C CYS A 353 -18.64 -24.64 -15.16
N TYR A 354 -18.39 -23.44 -15.66
CA TYR A 354 -17.16 -22.69 -15.44
C TYR A 354 -17.46 -21.29 -14.92
N VAL A 355 -16.62 -20.79 -14.01
CA VAL A 355 -16.65 -19.41 -13.53
C VAL A 355 -15.47 -18.63 -14.09
N LEU A 356 -15.67 -17.35 -14.42
CA LEU A 356 -14.55 -16.49 -14.77
C LEU A 356 -13.72 -16.16 -13.52
N VAL A 357 -12.43 -16.43 -13.60
CA VAL A 357 -11.45 -16.10 -12.56
C VAL A 357 -10.49 -15.06 -13.10
N GLU A 358 -10.33 -13.97 -12.35
CA GLU A 358 -9.28 -12.98 -12.55
C GLU A 358 -8.25 -13.14 -11.42
N SER A 359 -7.02 -13.52 -11.77
CA SER A 359 -5.98 -13.88 -10.82
C SER A 359 -4.82 -12.90 -10.90
N PHE A 360 -4.55 -12.19 -9.81
CA PHE A 360 -3.33 -11.41 -9.68
C PHE A 360 -2.18 -12.30 -9.24
N LEU A 361 -1.11 -12.27 -10.01
CA LEU A 361 0.09 -13.05 -9.76
C LEU A 361 1.25 -12.13 -9.45
N VAL A 362 1.80 -12.27 -8.24
CA VAL A 362 2.97 -11.53 -7.79
C VAL A 362 4.18 -12.44 -7.89
N ARG A 363 5.06 -12.15 -8.85
CA ARG A 363 6.30 -12.88 -9.09
C ARG A 363 7.50 -12.06 -8.66
N ARG A 364 8.53 -12.71 -8.13
CA ARG A 364 9.87 -12.13 -8.02
C ARG A 364 10.48 -11.97 -9.40
N MET A 365 11.49 -11.13 -9.54
CA MET A 365 12.23 -11.00 -10.81
C MET A 365 12.98 -12.26 -11.24
N ASP A 366 13.21 -13.22 -10.35
CA ASP A 366 13.72 -14.55 -10.72
C ASP A 366 12.64 -15.47 -11.30
N GLY A 367 11.41 -14.97 -11.51
CA GLY A 367 10.27 -15.69 -12.06
C GLY A 367 9.47 -16.48 -11.01
N VAL A 368 9.92 -16.52 -9.76
CA VAL A 368 9.25 -17.30 -8.70
C VAL A 368 7.94 -16.63 -8.31
N LEU A 369 6.83 -17.36 -8.45
CA LEU A 369 5.51 -16.94 -7.97
C LEU A 369 5.46 -16.96 -6.44
N ILE A 370 5.11 -15.83 -5.84
CA ILE A 370 4.94 -15.71 -4.39
C ILE A 370 3.48 -15.69 -4.02
N LEU A 371 2.70 -14.76 -4.59
CA LEU A 371 1.30 -14.58 -4.24
C LEU A 371 0.47 -14.81 -5.49
N ARG A 372 -0.53 -15.67 -5.35
CA ARG A 372 -1.67 -15.75 -6.25
C ARG A 372 -2.89 -15.26 -5.48
N TYR A 373 -3.62 -14.30 -6.05
CA TYR A 373 -4.83 -13.75 -5.46
C TYR A 373 -5.96 -13.84 -6.49
N ASN A 374 -6.91 -14.73 -6.24
CA ASN A 374 -7.99 -15.08 -7.16
C ASN A 374 -9.27 -14.33 -6.82
N PHE A 375 -9.87 -13.71 -7.83
CA PHE A 375 -11.21 -13.13 -7.79
C PHE A 375 -12.12 -13.95 -8.71
N ARG A 376 -13.05 -14.70 -8.13
CA ARG A 376 -14.05 -15.46 -8.89
C ARG A 376 -15.30 -14.64 -9.07
N HIS A 377 -15.68 -14.41 -10.33
CA HIS A 377 -16.87 -13.64 -10.69
C HIS A 377 -18.09 -14.58 -10.71
N ALA A 378 -18.70 -14.84 -9.56
CA ALA A 378 -19.83 -15.78 -9.43
C ALA A 378 -21.04 -15.46 -10.34
N HIS A 379 -21.13 -14.24 -10.86
CA HIS A 379 -22.15 -13.81 -11.82
C HIS A 379 -21.76 -14.02 -13.30
N LYS A 380 -20.49 -14.34 -13.60
CA LYS A 380 -19.96 -14.65 -14.93
C LYS A 380 -19.71 -16.14 -15.05
N ILE A 381 -20.74 -16.87 -15.47
CA ILE A 381 -20.76 -18.32 -15.61
C ILE A 381 -20.90 -18.71 -17.08
N GLN A 382 -20.14 -19.72 -17.50
CA GLN A 382 -20.26 -20.36 -18.82
C GLN A 382 -20.46 -21.85 -18.66
N CYS A 383 -21.37 -22.41 -19.45
CA CYS A 383 -21.62 -23.84 -19.51
C CYS A 383 -21.20 -24.38 -20.88
N LYS A 384 -20.55 -25.54 -20.90
CA LYS A 384 -20.12 -26.23 -22.11
C LYS A 384 -20.65 -27.66 -22.10
N TRP A 385 -21.04 -28.13 -23.29
CA TRP A 385 -21.45 -29.50 -23.55
C TRP A 385 -20.49 -30.09 -24.57
N ASP A 386 -19.98 -31.29 -24.31
CA ASP A 386 -19.14 -32.08 -25.21
C ASP A 386 -19.91 -33.25 -25.84
#